data_AF-A0AAQ0H167-F1
#
_entry.id   AF-A0AAQ0H167-F1
#
_cell.length_a   1.000
_cell.length_b   1.000
_cell.length_c   1.000
_cell.angle_alpha   90.00
_cell.angle_beta   90.00
_cell.angle_gamma   90.00
#
_symmetry.space_group_name_H-M   'P 1'
#
loop_
_entity.id
_entity.type
_entity.pdbx_description
1 polymer ?
#
loop_
_entity_poly.entity_id
_entity_poly.type
_entity_poly.pdbx_seq_one_letter_code
_entity_poly.pdbx_strand_id
1 'polypeptide(L)' 'MTKRIIKKVHCGRVEYNKKPHFSYRLIEWEGKAVEVRQAQDFLAVYTLKGNLICHASRLITNTGALA' A
#
# COMPACT_ATOMS: atom_id res chain seq x y z
N MET A 1 15.18 17.67 0.61
CA MET A 1 13.72 17.44 0.61
C MET A 1 13.45 16.01 0.17
N THR A 2 12.86 15.18 1.02
CA THR A 2 12.49 13.81 0.66
C THR A 2 11.30 13.84 -0.30
N LYS A 3 11.46 13.25 -1.48
CA LYS A 3 10.40 13.24 -2.50
C LYS A 3 9.22 12.39 -2.01
N ARG A 4 8.02 12.98 -1.93
CA ARG A 4 6.79 12.25 -1.55
C ARG A 4 6.42 11.28 -2.68
N ILE A 5 6.08 10.05 -2.32
CA ILE A 5 5.65 9.03 -3.28
C ILE A 5 4.13 8.95 -3.20
N ILE A 6 3.46 9.52 -4.19
CA ILE A 6 2.00 9.54 -4.26
C ILE A 6 1.52 8.43 -5.19
N LYS A 7 0.57 7.63 -4.72
CA LYS A 7 -0.02 6.51 -5.48
C LYS A 7 -1.54 6.58 -5.40
N LYS A 8 -2.18 6.12 -6.48
CA LYS A 8 -3.63 5.93 -6.51
C LYS A 8 -3.95 4.55 -5.97
N VAL A 9 -4.95 4.48 -5.10
CA VAL A 9 -5.47 3.21 -4.60
C VAL A 9 -6.37 2.59 -5.66
N HIS A 10 -6.23 1.28 -5.86
CA HIS A 10 -7.07 0.52 -6.76
C HIS A 10 -7.30 -0.90 -6.23
N CYS A 11 -8.54 -1.34 -6.10
CA CYS A 11 -8.96 -2.63 -5.55
C CYS A 11 -8.27 -3.00 -4.22
N GLY A 12 -8.20 -2.05 -3.26
CA GLY A 12 -7.59 -2.31 -1.95
C GLY A 12 -6.07 -2.48 -1.97
N ARG A 13 -5.39 -2.05 -3.04
CA ARG A 13 -3.92 -2.09 -3.17
C ARG A 13 -3.33 -0.77 -3.63
N VAL A 14 -2.03 -0.61 -3.34
CA VAL A 14 -1.15 0.42 -3.88
C VAL A 14 0.07 -0.23 -4.52
N GLU A 15 0.55 0.32 -5.63
CA GLU A 15 1.74 -0.17 -6.30
C GLU A 15 2.98 0.61 -5.90
N TYR A 16 4.00 -0.10 -5.43
CA TYR A 16 5.30 0.45 -5.07
C TYR A 16 6.41 -0.40 -5.69
N ASN A 17 7.37 0.22 -6.38
CA ASN A 17 8.43 -0.47 -7.11
C ASN A 17 7.92 -1.63 -7.99
N LYS A 18 6.83 -1.39 -8.75
CA LYS A 18 6.15 -2.39 -9.61
C LYS A 18 5.60 -3.61 -8.86
N LYS A 19 5.46 -3.53 -7.53
CA LYS A 19 4.92 -4.59 -6.68
C LYS A 19 3.65 -4.12 -5.99
N PRO A 20 2.53 -4.87 -6.09
CA PRO A 20 1.31 -4.52 -5.40
C PRO A 20 1.43 -4.83 -3.90
N HIS A 21 0.96 -3.89 -3.08
CA HIS A 21 0.85 -4.04 -1.63
C HIS A 21 -0.61 -3.81 -1.24
N PHE A 22 -1.11 -4.63 -0.33
CA PHE A 22 -2.53 -4.78 -0.04
C PHE A 22 -2.82 -4.43 1.41
N SER A 23 -4.00 -3.87 1.65
CA SER A 23 -4.57 -3.72 2.98
C SER A 23 -6.09 -3.59 2.84
N TYR A 24 -6.85 -4.27 3.70
CA TYR A 24 -8.32 -4.20 3.65
C TYR A 24 -8.82 -2.75 3.81
N ARG A 25 -8.12 -1.93 4.61
CA ARG A 25 -8.45 -0.51 4.81
C ARG A 25 -8.34 0.34 3.55
N LEU A 26 -7.60 -0.12 2.53
CA LEU A 26 -7.50 0.60 1.27
C LEU A 26 -8.73 0.44 0.39
N ILE A 27 -9.62 -0.54 0.65
CA ILE A 27 -10.86 -0.70 -0.12
C ILE A 27 -11.73 0.55 -0.04
N GLU A 28 -11.81 1.18 1.14
CA GLU A 28 -12.54 2.43 1.38
C GLU A 28 -11.91 3.67 0.70
N TRP A 29 -10.70 3.50 0.17
CA TRP A 29 -9.91 4.55 -0.47
C TRP A 29 -9.85 4.41 -1.99
N GLU A 30 -10.69 3.57 -2.59
CA GLU A 30 -10.72 3.34 -4.03
C GLU A 30 -10.68 4.65 -4.84
N GLY A 31 -9.76 4.72 -5.79
CA GLY A 31 -9.58 5.88 -6.66
C GLY A 31 -8.94 7.10 -6.00
N LYS A 32 -8.71 7.11 -4.68
CA LYS A 32 -8.07 8.23 -3.98
C LYS A 32 -6.55 8.16 -4.07
N ALA A 33 -5.91 9.32 -4.01
CA ALA A 33 -4.46 9.45 -3.91
C ALA A 33 -3.99 9.39 -2.45
N VAL A 34 -2.96 8.60 -2.18
CA VAL A 34 -2.35 8.42 -0.87
C VAL A 34 -0.84 8.57 -0.96
N GLU A 35 -0.22 8.96 0.14
CA GLU A 35 1.23 8.99 0.28
C GLU A 35 1.72 7.63 0.79
N VAL A 36 2.74 7.09 0.12
CA VAL A 36 3.33 5.80 0.46
C VAL A 36 4.75 6.02 0.96
N ARG A 37 5.07 5.44 2.11
CA ARG A 37 6.42 5.48 2.71
C ARG A 37 6.87 4.05 2.97
N GLN A 38 8.12 3.75 2.60
CA GLN A 38 8.73 2.46 2.90
C GLN A 38 9.04 2.36 4.40
N ALA A 39 8.63 1.27 5.04
CA ALA A 39 8.85 1.01 6.46
C ALA A 39 9.22 -0.47 6.66
N GLN A 40 10.51 -0.76 6.83
CA GLN A 40 11.07 -2.13 6.97
C GLN A 40 10.41 -3.14 6.01
N ASP A 41 9.48 -3.96 6.50
CA ASP A 41 8.84 -5.07 5.79
C ASP A 41 7.47 -4.73 5.18
N PHE A 42 6.99 -3.51 5.39
CA PHE A 42 5.69 -3.03 4.91
C PHE A 42 5.76 -1.62 4.31
N LEU A 43 4.65 -1.19 3.75
CA LEU A 43 4.45 0.19 3.32
C LEU A 43 3.49 0.88 4.27
N ALA A 44 3.94 1.98 4.87
CA ALA A 44 3.07 2.86 5.62
C ALA A 44 2.35 3.78 4.63
N VAL A 45 1.02 3.75 4.67
CA VAL A 45 0.15 4.53 3.78
C VAL A 45 -0.50 5.65 4.57
N TYR A 46 -0.37 6.87 4.06
CA TYR A 46 -0.83 8.10 4.70
C TYR A 46 -1.79 8.86 3.78
N THR A 47 -2.65 9.66 4.39
CA THR A 47 -3.35 10.74 3.70
C THR A 47 -2.36 11.77 3.19
N LEU A 48 -2.73 12.58 2.19
CA LEU A 48 -1.88 13.68 1.71
C LEU A 48 -1.58 14.74 2.79
N LYS A 49 -2.42 14.81 3.83
CA LYS A 49 -2.24 15.66 5.01
C LYS A 49 -1.26 15.07 6.05
N GLY A 50 -0.77 13.85 5.85
CA GLY A 50 0.21 13.21 6.74
C GLY A 50 -0.37 12.31 7.84
N ASN A 51 -1.70 12.10 7.88
CA ASN A 51 -2.32 11.15 8.81
C ASN A 51 -2.12 9.70 8.34
N LEU A 52 -1.71 8.79 9.22
CA LEU A 52 -1.58 7.37 8.91
C LEU A 52 -2.95 6.74 8.64
N ILE A 53 -3.07 6.00 7.54
CA ILE A 53 -4.28 5.24 7.18
C ILE A 53 -4.11 3.79 7.61
N CYS A 54 -3.05 3.14 7.13
CA CYS A 54 -2.77 1.73 7.37
C CYS A 54 -1.34 1.34 7.00
N HIS A 55 -0.95 0.13 7.40
CA HIS A 55 0.19 -0.58 6.80
C HIS A 55 -0.33 -1.51 5.70
N ALA A 56 0.35 -1.50 4.56
CA ALA A 56 0.10 -2.37 3.43
C ALA A 56 1.28 -3.31 3.22
N SER A 57 1.01 -4.60 3.11
CA SER A 57 2.02 -5.64 2.94
C SER A 57 1.89 -6.28 1.57
N ARG A 58 2.95 -6.94 1.12
CA ARG A 58 2.84 -7.83 -0.04
C ARG A 58 2.01 -9.03 0.38
N LEU A 59 1.10 -9.49 -0.48
CA LEU A 59 0.53 -10.82 -0.28
C LEU A 59 1.69 -11.82 -0.30
N ILE A 60 1.80 -12.60 0.77
CA ILE A 60 2.62 -13.82 0.73
C ILE A 60 1.85 -14.76 -0.19
N THR A 61 2.28 -14.84 -1.46
CA THR A 61 1.87 -15.92 -2.33
C THR A 61 2.43 -17.20 -1.73
N ASN A 62 1.64 -17.87 -0.88
CA ASN A 62 1.81 -19.28 -0.56
C ASN A 62 1.45 -20.10 -1.81
N THR A 63 2.23 -19.94 -2.89
CA THR A 63 2.16 -20.84 -4.04
C THR A 63 2.91 -22.11 -3.63
N GLY A 64 2.25 -22.95 -2.83
CA GLY A 64 2.84 -24.18 -2.30
C GLY A 64 2.09 -24.88 -1.17
N ALA A 65 0.84 -24.53 -0.88
CA ALA A 65 0.00 -25.32 0.02
C ALA A 65 -0.80 -26.35 -0.81
N LEU A 66 -0.27 -27.57 -0.85
CA LEU A 66 -0.89 -28.85 -1.20
C LEU A 66 -1.43 -29.03 -2.63
N ALA A 67 -0.57 -29.58 -3.49
CA ALA A 67 -0.96 -30.63 -4.44
C ALA A 67 0.08 -31.75 -4.35
#